data_AF-A0A1Y2GWL1-F1
#
_entry.id   AF-A0A1Y2GWL1-F1
#
_cell.length_a   1.000
_cell.length_b   1.000
_cell.length_c   1.000
_cell.angle_alpha   90.00
_cell.angle_beta   90.00
_cell.angle_gamma   90.00
#
_symmetry.space_group_name_H-M   'P 1'
#
loop_
_entity.id
_entity.type
_entity.pdbx_description
1 polymer ?
#
loop_
_entity_poly.entity_id
_entity_poly.type
_entity_poly.pdbx_seq_one_letter_code
_entity_poly.pdbx_strand_id
1 'polypeptide(L)'
;MTGATLRRGVFQLKVTRLFDTFNIRRCLLILYISLFFGDFTTPVTAQIPDFGYSMAYATVKDKTLYIHGGYIETAPSPSNQFFALDLTQPSWNTSRPPWKTINVHNLADQRHPGVAAHTMTVSKDQQMLIAFYGHMVFKYHFANETWSAPMKPSLNFTILSQQAVTDPNSGLVYVPGPVGSDYISFAAGDMLVYNPETGVCQAIPMPTEHSSGRFEHFAAAWSEKRNSLLIHGGWLGSTTKTAIDILIEYNPATSAWKQVATTGTPPKGLAAHCMVPAYGGSKMIVFGGWQEIDDLQSTIYILDIDTMTWSQGQSAPPEQARASMVCTSIGDNFLAWGGIVKSRSKGGAPIIYNIKDNQWTTQYSYSTSSPDTSTSTAISTSKVNDAVINRVVGAVVIVIVAVFFV
;
A
#
# COMPACT_ATOMS: atom_id res chain seq x y z
N MET A 1 -31.70 79.32 32.34
CA MET A 1 -31.26 79.89 31.06
C MET A 1 -31.18 78.72 30.06
N THR A 2 -32.29 78.33 29.44
CA THR A 2 -32.76 78.81 28.11
C THR A 2 -31.70 78.56 27.03
N GLY A 3 -31.88 77.75 25.98
CA GLY A 3 -33.06 77.19 25.34
C GLY A 3 -32.92 77.37 23.82
N ALA A 4 -33.26 76.32 23.05
CA ALA A 4 -33.74 76.40 21.66
C ALA A 4 -32.70 76.80 20.57
N THR A 5 -32.82 76.56 19.26
CA THR A 5 -33.85 75.98 18.37
C THR A 5 -33.19 75.66 17.02
N LEU A 6 -33.75 74.68 16.30
CA LEU A 6 -33.65 74.50 14.83
C LEU A 6 -33.91 75.80 14.04
N ARG A 7 -33.25 75.97 12.88
CA ARG A 7 -33.91 76.50 11.67
C ARG A 7 -33.45 75.79 10.39
N ARG A 8 -34.45 75.31 9.65
CA ARG A 8 -34.42 74.90 8.25
C ARG A 8 -34.12 76.11 7.36
N GLY A 9 -33.29 75.92 6.34
CA GLY A 9 -33.26 76.72 5.13
C GLY A 9 -33.48 75.79 3.94
N VAL A 10 -34.63 75.90 3.29
CA VAL A 10 -34.97 75.23 2.03
C VAL A 10 -34.42 76.10 0.89
N PHE A 11 -33.60 75.53 0.01
CA PHE A 11 -33.54 75.98 -1.37
C PHE A 11 -33.64 74.78 -2.30
N GLN A 12 -34.79 74.71 -2.97
CA GLN A 12 -35.03 73.91 -4.15
C GLN A 12 -34.11 74.42 -5.27
N LEU A 13 -33.29 73.57 -5.86
CA LEU A 13 -32.97 73.68 -7.28
C LEU A 13 -33.19 72.32 -7.94
N LYS A 14 -34.34 72.26 -8.62
CA LYS A 14 -34.69 71.23 -9.59
C LYS A 14 -33.89 71.56 -10.85
N VAL A 15 -32.84 70.81 -11.16
CA VAL A 15 -32.30 70.74 -12.52
C VAL A 15 -32.34 69.31 -12.99
N THR A 16 -33.15 69.15 -14.02
CA THR A 16 -33.55 67.94 -14.71
C THR A 16 -32.38 67.39 -15.54
N ARG A 17 -32.19 66.07 -15.46
CA ARG A 17 -31.66 65.10 -16.45
C ARG A 17 -30.60 65.59 -17.45
N LEU A 18 -29.45 64.91 -17.48
CA LEU A 18 -29.07 64.00 -18.58
C LEU A 18 -27.66 63.40 -18.35
N PHE A 19 -27.53 62.11 -18.72
CA PHE A 19 -26.32 61.29 -18.85
C PHE A 19 -25.81 60.49 -17.64
N ASP A 20 -26.69 59.60 -17.18
CA ASP A 20 -26.35 58.18 -17.00
C ASP A 20 -25.76 57.62 -18.30
N THR A 21 -24.49 57.19 -18.29
CA THR A 21 -23.94 56.10 -19.13
C THR A 21 -22.42 55.88 -18.95
N PHE A 22 -21.69 56.77 -18.29
CA PHE A 22 -20.22 56.70 -18.25
C PHE A 22 -19.62 55.86 -17.10
N ASN A 23 -20.38 55.56 -16.03
CA ASN A 23 -19.86 54.78 -14.89
C ASN A 23 -20.25 53.29 -14.86
N ILE A 24 -21.20 52.85 -15.69
CA ILE A 24 -21.62 51.43 -15.74
C ILE A 24 -20.64 50.58 -16.57
N ARG A 25 -19.99 51.17 -17.60
CA ARG A 25 -19.04 50.44 -18.45
C ARG A 25 -17.72 50.08 -17.75
N ARG A 26 -17.27 50.85 -16.74
CA ARG A 26 -16.07 50.50 -15.95
C ARG A 26 -16.35 49.40 -14.91
N CYS A 27 -17.54 49.39 -14.30
CA CYS A 27 -17.92 48.31 -13.38
C CYS A 27 -18.16 46.97 -14.10
N LEU A 28 -18.73 46.99 -15.32
CA LEU A 28 -18.93 45.77 -16.10
C LEU A 28 -17.62 45.20 -16.67
N LEU A 29 -16.61 46.02 -16.98
CA LEU A 29 -15.31 45.52 -17.41
C LEU A 29 -14.52 44.87 -16.25
N ILE A 30 -14.65 45.38 -15.02
CA ILE A 30 -14.04 44.78 -13.83
C ILE A 30 -14.76 43.49 -13.43
N LEU A 31 -16.08 43.41 -13.62
CA LEU A 31 -16.84 42.17 -13.42
C LEU A 31 -16.54 41.10 -14.51
N TYR A 32 -16.26 41.52 -15.75
CA TYR A 32 -15.86 40.58 -16.81
C TYR A 32 -14.44 40.05 -16.66
N ILE A 33 -13.51 40.85 -16.11
CA ILE A 33 -12.14 40.40 -15.83
C ILE A 33 -12.12 39.45 -14.62
N SER A 34 -13.04 39.58 -13.66
CA SER A 34 -13.17 38.66 -12.51
C SER A 34 -13.96 37.39 -12.80
N LEU A 35 -14.65 37.29 -13.95
CA LEU A 35 -15.30 36.06 -14.43
C LEU A 35 -14.45 35.23 -15.41
N PHE A 36 -13.23 35.70 -15.74
CA PHE A 36 -12.27 34.98 -16.60
C PHE A 36 -10.95 34.60 -15.91
N PHE A 37 -10.78 34.94 -14.63
CA PHE A 37 -9.89 34.18 -13.76
C PHE A 37 -10.74 33.05 -13.17
N GLY A 38 -10.96 32.01 -13.97
CA GLY A 38 -11.23 30.71 -13.39
C GLY A 38 -10.14 30.46 -12.36
N ASP A 39 -10.53 29.98 -11.18
CA ASP A 39 -9.61 29.62 -10.12
C ASP A 39 -8.46 28.81 -10.73
N PHE A 40 -7.33 29.48 -10.98
CA PHE A 40 -6.06 28.82 -11.13
C PHE A 40 -5.71 28.37 -9.71
N THR A 41 -6.42 27.35 -9.22
CA THR A 41 -5.78 26.41 -8.32
C THR A 41 -4.55 25.98 -9.09
N THR A 42 -3.38 26.45 -8.66
CA THR A 42 -2.13 25.80 -9.04
C THR A 42 -2.41 24.31 -8.90
N PRO A 43 -2.21 23.48 -9.94
CA PRO A 43 -2.43 22.06 -9.79
C PRO A 43 -1.57 21.66 -8.60
N VAL A 44 -2.22 21.31 -7.49
CA VAL A 44 -1.54 20.79 -6.31
C VAL A 44 -0.78 19.62 -6.88
N THR A 45 0.54 19.80 -7.02
CA THR A 45 1.38 18.77 -7.61
C THR A 45 1.19 17.60 -6.67
N ALA A 46 0.59 16.51 -7.18
CA ALA A 46 0.26 15.36 -6.37
C ALA A 46 1.51 14.99 -5.58
N GLN A 47 1.48 15.20 -4.26
CA GLN A 47 2.63 14.91 -3.41
C GLN A 47 2.85 13.41 -3.48
N ILE A 48 4.04 13.02 -3.91
CA ILE A 48 4.48 11.64 -3.93
C ILE A 48 5.36 11.39 -2.70
N PRO A 49 5.35 10.17 -2.14
CA PRO A 49 6.22 9.83 -1.03
C PRO A 49 7.69 9.90 -1.45
N ASP A 50 8.54 10.31 -0.51
CA ASP A 50 9.98 10.30 -0.70
C ASP A 50 10.48 8.85 -0.73
N PHE A 51 11.29 8.54 -1.73
CA PHE A 51 11.85 7.19 -1.88
C PHE A 51 12.72 6.83 -0.66
N GLY A 52 12.34 5.75 0.02
CA GLY A 52 13.01 5.28 1.24
C GLY A 52 12.97 3.77 1.42
N TYR A 53 13.51 3.32 2.55
CA TYR A 53 13.53 1.91 2.95
C TYR A 53 13.22 1.75 4.44
N SER A 54 12.92 0.52 4.87
CA SER A 54 12.56 0.19 6.27
C SER A 54 11.36 1.01 6.79
N MET A 55 10.37 1.18 5.92
CA MET A 55 9.09 1.83 6.21
C MET A 55 8.15 0.82 6.85
N ALA A 56 7.26 1.29 7.73
CA ALA A 56 6.13 0.50 8.15
C ALA A 56 5.02 0.60 7.12
N TYR A 57 4.32 -0.49 6.87
CA TYR A 57 3.22 -0.53 5.92
C TYR A 57 2.16 -1.54 6.30
N ALA A 58 0.94 -1.29 5.83
CA ALA A 58 -0.17 -2.24 5.93
C ALA A 58 -1.17 -1.99 4.79
N THR A 59 -1.81 -3.07 4.33
CA THR A 59 -2.89 -2.97 3.34
C THR A 59 -4.22 -3.10 4.04
N VAL A 60 -5.13 -2.16 3.76
CA VAL A 60 -6.47 -2.09 4.36
C VAL A 60 -7.49 -2.53 3.33
N LYS A 61 -8.32 -3.51 3.70
CA LYS A 61 -9.45 -4.05 2.92
C LYS A 61 -9.10 -4.47 1.49
N ASP A 62 -7.85 -4.84 1.22
CA ASP A 62 -7.32 -5.06 -0.14
C ASP A 62 -7.67 -3.91 -1.08
N LYS A 63 -7.50 -2.67 -0.61
CA LYS A 63 -7.91 -1.45 -1.34
C LYS A 63 -6.92 -0.32 -1.21
N THR A 64 -6.22 -0.24 -0.11
CA THR A 64 -5.34 0.90 0.16
C THR A 64 -4.10 0.42 0.90
N LEU A 65 -2.93 0.70 0.32
CA LEU A 65 -1.64 0.42 0.96
C LEU A 65 -1.16 1.69 1.66
N TYR A 66 -1.08 1.65 2.98
CA TYR A 66 -0.53 2.73 3.79
C TYR A 66 0.97 2.53 3.99
N ILE A 67 1.73 3.62 3.97
CA ILE A 67 3.17 3.64 4.24
C ILE A 67 3.50 4.75 5.22
N HIS A 68 4.37 4.47 6.18
CA HIS A 68 4.79 5.45 7.18
C HIS A 68 6.30 5.39 7.45
N GLY A 69 6.88 6.59 7.57
CA GLY A 69 8.26 6.82 7.95
C GLY A 69 9.30 6.35 6.93
N GLY A 70 10.33 5.67 7.40
CA GLY A 70 11.44 5.13 6.62
C GLY A 70 12.70 5.99 6.64
N TYR A 71 13.81 5.37 6.27
CA TYR A 71 15.06 6.07 6.02
C TYR A 71 15.05 6.66 4.61
N ILE A 72 15.30 7.96 4.53
CA ILE A 72 15.49 8.69 3.27
C ILE A 72 16.96 9.07 3.23
N GLU A 73 17.72 8.52 2.29
CA GLU A 73 19.19 8.69 2.28
C GLU A 73 19.63 10.15 2.09
N THR A 74 18.80 10.99 1.47
CA THR A 74 19.07 12.43 1.34
C THR A 74 18.78 13.21 2.63
N ALA A 75 18.14 12.58 3.62
CA ALA A 75 17.77 13.20 4.88
C ALA A 75 18.70 12.72 6.02
N PRO A 76 19.08 13.62 6.95
CA PRO A 76 19.96 13.27 8.08
C PRO A 76 19.25 12.47 9.18
N SER A 77 17.93 12.32 9.08
CA SER A 77 17.11 11.62 10.06
C SER A 77 15.98 10.86 9.35
N PRO A 78 15.44 9.80 9.97
CA PRO A 78 14.28 9.11 9.41
C PRO A 78 13.13 10.07 9.12
N SER A 79 12.35 9.78 8.09
CA SER A 79 11.18 10.58 7.73
C SER A 79 9.99 10.24 8.64
N ASN A 80 9.05 11.17 8.76
CA ASN A 80 7.71 10.93 9.32
C ASN A 80 6.64 10.95 8.24
N GLN A 81 7.02 10.75 6.97
CA GLN A 81 6.08 10.74 5.85
C GLN A 81 4.95 9.75 6.09
N PHE A 82 3.73 10.14 5.69
CA PHE A 82 2.56 9.28 5.81
C PHE A 82 1.72 9.39 4.54
N PHE A 83 1.70 8.31 3.78
CA PHE A 83 1.03 8.25 2.48
C PHE A 83 0.20 6.98 2.36
N ALA A 84 -0.76 7.04 1.44
CA ALA A 84 -1.54 5.89 1.01
C ALA A 84 -1.52 5.76 -0.51
N LEU A 85 -1.42 4.53 -1.01
CA LEU A 85 -1.61 4.19 -2.41
C LEU A 85 -3.03 3.66 -2.60
N ASP A 86 -3.83 4.32 -3.43
CA ASP A 86 -5.19 3.92 -3.74
C ASP A 86 -5.22 2.81 -4.80
N LEU A 87 -5.45 1.56 -4.37
CA LEU A 87 -5.53 0.38 -5.22
C LEU A 87 -6.95 0.15 -5.76
N THR A 88 -7.92 0.98 -5.38
CA THR A 88 -9.31 0.87 -5.87
C THR A 88 -9.50 1.43 -7.28
N GLN A 89 -8.54 2.24 -7.74
CA GLN A 89 -8.53 2.77 -9.09
C GLN A 89 -8.49 1.61 -10.10
N PRO A 90 -9.36 1.61 -11.14
CA PRO A 90 -9.50 0.46 -12.04
C PRO A 90 -8.20 0.13 -12.78
N SER A 91 -7.41 1.15 -13.11
CA SER A 91 -6.09 0.99 -13.74
C SER A 91 -5.24 2.26 -13.60
N TRP A 92 -3.91 2.09 -13.49
CA TRP A 92 -2.94 3.19 -13.47
C TRP A 92 -1.55 2.70 -13.88
N ASN A 93 -0.69 3.62 -14.32
CA ASN A 93 0.69 3.31 -14.74
C ASN A 93 1.67 3.51 -13.57
N THR A 94 2.70 2.66 -13.45
CA THR A 94 3.73 2.75 -12.41
C THR A 94 4.50 4.07 -12.40
N SER A 95 4.48 4.83 -13.49
CA SER A 95 5.06 6.18 -13.57
C SER A 95 4.17 7.26 -12.95
N ARG A 96 2.89 6.95 -12.70
CA ARG A 96 1.88 7.86 -12.11
C ARG A 96 0.98 7.12 -11.10
N PRO A 97 1.57 6.54 -10.04
CA PRO A 97 0.82 5.86 -8.99
C PRO A 97 -0.13 6.83 -8.26
N PRO A 98 -1.35 6.39 -7.91
CA PRO A 98 -2.35 7.21 -7.22
C PRO A 98 -2.04 7.36 -5.73
N TRP A 99 -0.93 8.03 -5.41
CA TRP A 99 -0.58 8.36 -4.04
C TRP A 99 -1.48 9.47 -3.48
N LYS A 100 -1.83 9.33 -2.21
CA LYS A 100 -2.56 10.31 -1.41
C LYS A 100 -1.75 10.63 -0.15
N THR A 101 -1.49 11.91 0.08
CA THR A 101 -0.98 12.38 1.39
C THR A 101 -2.05 12.19 2.45
N ILE A 102 -1.66 11.66 3.61
CA ILE A 102 -2.56 11.53 4.75
C ILE A 102 -2.48 12.81 5.59
N ASN A 103 -3.59 13.54 5.66
CA ASN A 103 -3.69 14.73 6.51
C ASN A 103 -3.92 14.29 7.94
N VAL A 104 -2.92 14.43 8.79
CA VAL A 104 -3.11 14.21 10.23
C VAL A 104 -3.71 15.48 10.83
N HIS A 105 -4.98 15.43 11.19
CA HIS A 105 -5.62 16.53 11.89
C HIS A 105 -5.03 16.65 13.30
N ASN A 106 -4.52 17.84 13.64
CA ASN A 106 -3.83 18.23 14.89
C ASN A 106 -2.30 18.07 14.88
N LEU A 107 -1.59 19.13 14.43
CA LEU A 107 -0.12 19.22 14.35
C LEU A 107 0.59 19.09 15.71
N ALA A 108 -0.10 19.37 16.83
CA ALA A 108 0.45 19.17 18.17
C ALA A 108 0.61 17.68 18.53
N ASP A 109 -0.04 16.79 17.77
CA ASP A 109 0.03 15.33 17.92
C ASP A 109 1.08 14.68 17.01
N GLN A 110 2.01 15.47 16.44
CA GLN A 110 3.29 14.99 15.90
C GLN A 110 4.23 14.42 16.99
N ARG A 111 3.67 13.73 17.99
CA ARG A 111 4.39 12.97 19.02
C ARG A 111 5.10 11.74 18.44
N HIS A 112 5.05 11.56 17.13
CA HIS A 112 5.83 10.58 16.42
C HIS A 112 7.06 11.27 15.80
N PRO A 113 8.28 11.04 16.33
CA PRO A 113 9.48 11.50 15.65
C PRO A 113 9.57 10.86 14.26
N GLY A 114 10.45 11.38 13.41
CA GLY A 114 10.86 10.66 12.22
C GLY A 114 11.26 9.23 12.59
N VAL A 115 10.63 8.23 11.98
CA VAL A 115 10.78 6.83 12.37
C VAL A 115 11.10 5.92 11.21
N ALA A 116 11.97 4.96 11.47
CA ALA A 116 12.27 3.87 10.55
C ALA A 116 12.49 2.59 11.35
N ALA A 117 12.49 1.46 10.64
CA ALA A 117 12.61 0.13 11.24
C ALA A 117 11.54 -0.16 12.33
N HIS A 118 10.40 0.50 12.20
CA HIS A 118 9.19 0.28 12.98
C HIS A 118 8.21 -0.56 12.15
N THR A 119 7.10 -0.98 12.76
CA THR A 119 6.16 -1.88 12.10
C THR A 119 4.72 -1.46 12.33
N MET A 120 3.84 -1.85 11.42
CA MET A 120 2.42 -1.63 11.56
C MET A 120 1.61 -2.77 10.99
N THR A 121 0.37 -2.86 11.43
CA THR A 121 -0.63 -3.80 10.94
C THR A 121 -2.00 -3.14 10.96
N VAL A 122 -3.01 -3.83 10.44
CA VAL A 122 -4.40 -3.36 10.43
C VAL A 122 -5.20 -4.10 11.50
N SER A 123 -6.02 -3.35 12.23
CA SER A 123 -7.02 -3.91 13.15
C SER A 123 -8.00 -4.87 12.46
N LYS A 124 -8.54 -5.82 13.22
CA LYS A 124 -9.51 -6.81 12.76
C LYS A 124 -10.73 -6.19 12.04
N ASP A 125 -11.27 -5.10 12.57
CA ASP A 125 -12.42 -4.40 11.99
C ASP A 125 -12.05 -3.53 10.76
N GLN A 126 -10.76 -3.46 10.45
CA GLN A 126 -10.19 -2.68 9.35
C GLN A 126 -10.52 -1.18 9.47
N GLN A 127 -10.63 -0.66 10.70
CA GLN A 127 -10.94 0.76 10.99
C GLN A 127 -9.74 1.57 11.51
N MET A 128 -8.66 0.89 11.88
CA MET A 128 -7.43 1.54 12.33
C MET A 128 -6.16 0.80 11.94
N LEU A 129 -5.06 1.54 11.81
CA LEU A 129 -3.70 0.99 11.83
C LEU A 129 -3.20 0.89 13.27
N ILE A 130 -2.40 -0.12 13.54
CA ILE A 130 -1.72 -0.33 14.82
C ILE A 130 -0.22 -0.34 14.51
N ALA A 131 0.50 0.68 14.97
CA ALA A 131 1.93 0.82 14.78
C ALA A 131 2.69 0.60 16.09
N PHE A 132 3.83 -0.07 16.00
CA PHE A 132 4.71 -0.35 17.13
C PHE A 132 6.04 0.33 16.88
N TYR A 133 6.48 1.15 17.83
CA TYR A 133 7.76 1.84 17.77
C TYR A 133 8.37 2.00 19.15
N GLY A 134 9.64 1.58 19.30
CA GLY A 134 10.32 1.51 20.59
C GLY A 134 9.52 0.62 21.55
N HIS A 135 9.06 1.21 22.65
CA HIS A 135 8.25 0.57 23.70
C HIS A 135 6.77 0.99 23.69
N MET A 136 6.32 1.64 22.61
CA MET A 136 5.00 2.27 22.53
C MET A 136 4.18 1.70 21.37
N VAL A 137 2.86 1.72 21.56
CA VAL A 137 1.88 1.40 20.53
C VAL A 137 1.11 2.66 20.16
N PHE A 138 0.97 2.89 18.86
CA PHE A 138 0.25 4.01 18.27
C PHE A 138 -0.90 3.46 17.43
N LYS A 139 -2.06 4.11 17.48
CA LYS A 139 -3.22 3.71 16.68
C LYS A 139 -3.66 4.86 15.80
N TYR A 140 -3.81 4.63 14.50
CA TYR A 140 -4.33 5.64 13.57
C TYR A 140 -5.74 5.27 13.15
N HIS A 141 -6.70 6.12 13.45
CA HIS A 141 -8.12 5.90 13.19
C HIS A 141 -8.51 6.50 11.84
N PHE A 142 -9.08 5.70 10.94
CA PHE A 142 -9.46 6.17 9.60
C PHE A 142 -10.66 7.11 9.61
N ALA A 143 -11.60 6.93 10.53
CA ALA A 143 -12.86 7.69 10.55
C ALA A 143 -12.67 9.20 10.80
N ASN A 144 -11.63 9.57 11.55
CA ASN A 144 -11.33 10.95 11.90
C ASN A 144 -9.93 11.40 11.46
N GLU A 145 -9.18 10.52 10.79
CA GLU A 145 -7.81 10.75 10.32
C GLU A 145 -6.84 11.24 11.44
N THR A 146 -6.93 10.64 12.64
CA THR A 146 -6.09 11.01 13.80
C THR A 146 -5.32 9.84 14.38
N TRP A 147 -4.14 10.15 14.95
CA TRP A 147 -3.41 9.24 15.83
C TRP A 147 -3.97 9.33 17.25
N SER A 148 -4.11 8.18 17.91
CA SER A 148 -4.35 8.12 19.35
C SER A 148 -3.11 8.56 20.11
N ALA A 149 -3.28 8.99 21.36
CA ALA A 149 -2.16 9.12 22.29
C ALA A 149 -1.36 7.79 22.36
N PRO A 150 -0.02 7.86 22.48
CA PRO A 150 0.81 6.66 22.59
C PRO A 150 0.43 5.85 23.83
N MET A 151 0.28 4.55 23.66
CA MET A 151 -0.03 3.61 24.74
C MET A 151 1.24 2.86 25.12
N LYS A 152 1.54 2.82 26.42
CA LYS A 152 2.56 1.93 26.98
C LYS A 152 1.92 0.57 27.26
N PRO A 153 2.38 -0.52 26.63
CA PRO A 153 1.79 -1.84 26.85
C PRO A 153 2.23 -2.47 28.18
N SER A 154 1.60 -3.59 28.56
CA SER A 154 1.83 -4.25 29.85
C SER A 154 3.21 -4.90 30.00
N LEU A 155 3.97 -5.03 28.92
CA LEU A 155 5.32 -5.59 28.87
C LEU A 155 6.28 -4.57 28.27
N ASN A 156 7.48 -4.44 28.83
CA ASN A 156 8.55 -3.67 28.18
C ASN A 156 9.13 -4.51 27.03
N PHE A 157 9.02 -4.02 25.81
CA PHE A 157 9.62 -4.63 24.62
C PHE A 157 10.30 -3.57 23.78
N THR A 158 11.30 -3.95 22.98
CA THR A 158 11.82 -3.10 21.92
C THR A 158 11.62 -3.84 20.60
N ILE A 159 10.78 -3.31 19.72
CA ILE A 159 10.57 -3.90 18.39
C ILE A 159 11.61 -3.31 17.42
N LEU A 160 12.36 -4.17 16.74
CA LEU A 160 13.39 -3.80 15.77
C LEU A 160 13.14 -4.50 14.44
N SER A 161 12.68 -3.74 13.44
CA SER A 161 12.65 -4.17 12.04
C SER A 161 11.81 -5.43 11.72
N GLN A 162 10.87 -5.83 12.58
CA GLN A 162 10.02 -7.01 12.38
C GLN A 162 8.67 -6.65 11.79
N GLN A 163 7.97 -7.60 11.18
CA GLN A 163 6.63 -7.39 10.62
C GLN A 163 5.55 -7.77 11.64
N ALA A 164 4.70 -6.82 12.01
CA ALA A 164 3.52 -7.07 12.83
C ALA A 164 2.40 -7.67 11.98
N VAL A 165 1.78 -8.72 12.48
CA VAL A 165 0.76 -9.48 11.76
C VAL A 165 -0.47 -9.62 12.65
N THR A 166 -1.62 -9.18 12.17
CA THR A 166 -2.89 -9.35 12.88
C THR A 166 -3.52 -10.67 12.47
N ASP A 167 -3.97 -11.45 13.45
CA ASP A 167 -4.96 -12.51 13.21
C ASP A 167 -6.33 -11.85 13.03
N PRO A 168 -6.93 -11.92 11.84
CA PRO A 168 -8.21 -11.29 11.55
C PRO A 168 -9.39 -11.98 12.25
N ASN A 169 -9.22 -13.20 12.76
CA ASN A 169 -10.26 -13.91 13.50
C ASN A 169 -10.30 -13.47 14.97
N SER A 170 -9.16 -13.41 15.65
CA SER A 170 -9.11 -13.00 17.07
C SER A 170 -8.91 -11.49 17.27
N GLY A 171 -8.26 -10.81 16.32
CA GLY A 171 -7.79 -9.42 16.47
C GLY A 171 -6.50 -9.27 17.27
N LEU A 172 -5.89 -10.38 17.69
CA LEU A 172 -4.56 -10.35 18.32
C LEU A 172 -3.50 -10.00 17.28
N VAL A 173 -2.50 -9.24 17.72
CA VAL A 173 -1.35 -8.83 16.90
C VAL A 173 -0.11 -9.60 17.34
N TYR A 174 0.51 -10.29 16.40
CA TYR A 174 1.76 -11.02 16.57
C TYR A 174 2.91 -10.17 16.05
N VAL A 175 3.93 -9.95 16.87
CA VAL A 175 5.17 -9.30 16.46
C VAL A 175 6.33 -10.25 16.78
N PRO A 176 6.80 -11.05 15.80
CA PRO A 176 7.87 -12.01 16.03
C PRO A 176 9.22 -11.32 16.21
N GLY A 177 10.16 -11.99 16.88
CA GLY A 177 11.51 -11.51 17.14
C GLY A 177 11.65 -10.76 18.48
N PRO A 178 12.88 -10.49 18.94
CA PRO A 178 13.16 -10.28 20.35
C PRO A 178 12.39 -9.17 21.04
N VAL A 179 11.48 -9.59 21.91
CA VAL A 179 11.04 -8.82 23.06
C VAL A 179 12.17 -8.81 24.09
N GLY A 180 13.03 -7.78 24.06
CA GLY A 180 14.07 -7.56 25.06
C GLY A 180 13.92 -6.21 25.76
N SER A 181 14.22 -6.17 27.07
CA SER A 181 14.32 -4.93 27.86
C SER A 181 15.62 -4.19 27.62
N ASP A 182 16.67 -4.86 27.12
CA ASP A 182 18.03 -4.31 27.04
C ASP A 182 18.74 -4.74 25.75
N TYR A 183 19.56 -3.82 25.22
CA TYR A 183 20.24 -3.87 23.92
C TYR A 183 21.26 -5.04 23.74
N ILE A 184 21.35 -6.00 24.68
CA ILE A 184 22.52 -6.90 24.83
C ILE A 184 22.19 -8.39 25.11
N SER A 185 21.00 -8.90 24.77
CA SER A 185 20.76 -10.36 24.80
C SER A 185 20.02 -10.85 23.55
N PHE A 186 20.77 -11.26 22.53
CA PHE A 186 20.26 -11.68 21.22
C PHE A 186 20.36 -13.20 21.00
N ALA A 187 19.80 -14.00 21.92
CA ALA A 187 19.44 -15.40 21.69
C ALA A 187 17.90 -15.49 21.61
N ALA A 188 17.37 -16.37 20.73
CA ALA A 188 15.96 -16.46 20.29
C ALA A 188 14.96 -15.60 21.07
N GLY A 189 14.65 -14.47 20.46
CA GLY A 189 13.68 -13.52 20.99
C GLY A 189 12.27 -14.08 21.08
N ASP A 190 11.57 -13.82 22.18
CA ASP A 190 10.14 -14.12 22.30
C ASP A 190 9.33 -13.32 21.26
N MET A 191 8.31 -13.94 20.68
CA MET A 191 7.28 -13.25 19.91
C MET A 191 6.33 -12.52 20.86
N LEU A 192 6.07 -11.24 20.58
CA LEU A 192 5.03 -10.48 21.26
C LEU A 192 3.65 -10.86 20.72
N VAL A 193 2.70 -11.11 21.62
CA VAL A 193 1.26 -11.16 21.32
C VAL A 193 0.59 -10.00 22.03
N TYR A 194 0.06 -9.07 21.26
CA TYR A 194 -0.60 -7.86 21.74
C TYR A 194 -2.11 -7.95 21.49
N ASN A 195 -2.90 -7.67 22.53
CA ASN A 195 -4.34 -7.48 22.42
C ASN A 195 -4.66 -5.98 22.27
N PRO A 196 -5.14 -5.52 21.10
CA PRO A 196 -5.43 -4.11 20.87
C PRO A 196 -6.60 -3.56 21.68
N GLU A 197 -7.53 -4.41 22.13
CA GLU A 197 -8.71 -3.99 22.88
C GLU A 197 -8.36 -3.73 24.35
N THR A 198 -7.53 -4.57 24.94
CA THR A 198 -7.17 -4.51 26.38
C THR A 198 -5.82 -3.85 26.63
N GLY A 199 -4.95 -3.76 25.63
CA GLY A 199 -3.57 -3.28 25.76
C GLY A 199 -2.60 -4.31 26.38
N VAL A 200 -3.08 -5.53 26.65
CA VAL A 200 -2.29 -6.60 27.27
C VAL A 200 -1.31 -7.20 26.26
N CYS A 201 -0.08 -7.43 26.72
CA CYS A 201 0.98 -8.11 26.00
C CYS A 201 1.33 -9.45 26.68
N GLN A 202 1.60 -10.46 25.86
CA GLN A 202 2.19 -11.73 26.25
C GLN A 202 3.45 -11.99 25.40
N ALA A 203 4.47 -12.56 26.02
CA ALA A 203 5.65 -13.06 25.32
C ALA A 203 5.51 -14.57 25.09
N ILE A 204 5.80 -15.03 23.88
CA ILE A 204 5.76 -16.44 23.50
C ILE A 204 7.13 -16.84 22.94
N PRO A 205 7.83 -17.80 23.55
CA PRO A 205 9.13 -18.25 23.07
C PRO A 205 9.09 -18.70 21.61
N MET A 206 10.06 -18.21 20.82
CA MET A 206 10.27 -18.68 19.45
C MET A 206 11.18 -19.92 19.42
N PRO A 207 11.13 -20.75 18.35
CA PRO A 207 11.95 -21.96 18.24
C PRO A 207 13.45 -21.69 18.41
N THR A 208 14.06 -22.38 19.39
CA THR A 208 15.48 -22.19 19.72
C THR A 208 16.42 -23.01 18.84
N GLU A 209 15.91 -23.99 18.09
CA GLU A 209 16.71 -24.81 17.16
C GLU A 209 17.33 -23.99 16.01
N HIS A 210 16.77 -22.80 15.75
CA HIS A 210 17.31 -21.80 14.82
C HIS A 210 17.94 -20.60 15.55
N SER A 211 18.31 -20.75 16.82
CA SER A 211 18.67 -19.64 17.73
C SER A 211 20.12 -19.61 18.21
N SER A 212 21.02 -20.38 17.60
CA SER A 212 22.45 -20.22 17.85
C SER A 212 22.99 -18.84 17.43
N GLY A 213 22.13 -17.93 16.93
CA GLY A 213 22.39 -16.50 16.85
C GLY A 213 21.13 -15.65 16.59
N ARG A 214 21.34 -14.42 16.12
CA ARG A 214 20.31 -13.39 15.89
C ARG A 214 19.38 -13.83 14.75
N PHE A 215 18.13 -14.15 15.06
CA PHE A 215 17.07 -14.40 14.08
C PHE A 215 16.32 -13.09 13.79
N GLU A 216 16.55 -12.51 12.62
CA GLU A 216 16.06 -11.18 12.25
C GLU A 216 15.82 -11.03 10.75
N HIS A 217 15.16 -9.94 10.36
CA HIS A 217 14.90 -9.61 8.95
C HIS A 217 14.19 -10.74 8.19
N PHE A 218 13.45 -11.61 8.87
CA PHE A 218 12.50 -12.53 8.25
C PHE A 218 11.27 -11.76 7.74
N ALA A 219 10.48 -12.40 6.90
CA ALA A 219 9.15 -11.90 6.52
C ALA A 219 8.08 -12.71 7.25
N ALA A 220 6.96 -12.07 7.61
CA ALA A 220 5.88 -12.72 8.35
C ALA A 220 4.51 -12.37 7.76
N ALA A 221 3.62 -13.35 7.67
CA ALA A 221 2.27 -13.17 7.15
C ALA A 221 1.27 -14.11 7.82
N TRP A 222 0.03 -13.68 7.95
CA TRP A 222 -1.05 -14.53 8.40
C TRP A 222 -1.53 -15.43 7.27
N SER A 223 -1.67 -16.73 7.53
CA SER A 223 -2.27 -17.67 6.60
C SER A 223 -3.72 -17.95 7.00
N GLU A 224 -4.67 -17.39 6.27
CA GLU A 224 -6.11 -17.59 6.51
C GLU A 224 -6.52 -19.06 6.40
N LYS A 225 -5.98 -19.76 5.38
CA LYS A 225 -6.27 -21.19 5.17
C LYS A 225 -5.80 -22.07 6.32
N ARG A 226 -4.68 -21.71 6.95
CA ARG A 226 -4.08 -22.48 8.05
C ARG A 226 -4.48 -21.97 9.43
N ASN A 227 -5.08 -20.78 9.50
CA ASN A 227 -5.39 -20.04 10.72
C ASN A 227 -4.15 -19.92 11.65
N SER A 228 -3.03 -19.52 11.04
CA SER A 228 -1.71 -19.55 11.68
C SER A 228 -0.81 -18.44 11.14
N LEU A 229 0.17 -18.04 11.94
CA LEU A 229 1.24 -17.15 11.51
C LEU A 229 2.33 -17.94 10.79
N LEU A 230 2.73 -17.49 9.59
CA LEU A 230 3.89 -18.00 8.86
C LEU A 230 5.04 -17.02 8.91
N ILE A 231 6.26 -17.51 9.11
CA ILE A 231 7.49 -16.74 9.09
C ILE A 231 8.51 -17.44 8.18
N HIS A 232 9.08 -16.68 7.25
CA HIS A 232 10.02 -17.20 6.26
C HIS A 232 11.36 -16.46 6.30
N GLY A 233 12.43 -17.23 6.15
CA GLY A 233 13.80 -16.77 5.96
C GLY A 233 14.33 -15.90 7.10
N GLY A 234 15.17 -14.92 6.76
CA GLY A 234 15.89 -14.07 7.71
C GLY A 234 17.39 -14.38 7.76
N TRP A 235 18.10 -13.70 8.66
CA TRP A 235 19.51 -14.00 8.96
C TRP A 235 19.61 -14.89 10.19
N LEU A 236 20.66 -15.71 10.23
CA LEU A 236 21.01 -16.54 11.38
C LEU A 236 22.49 -16.34 11.73
N GLY A 237 22.78 -16.00 12.98
CA GLY A 237 24.17 -15.81 13.43
C GLY A 237 24.69 -14.37 13.31
N SER A 238 25.80 -14.08 14.02
CA SER A 238 26.44 -12.75 14.05
C SER A 238 27.64 -12.63 13.09
N THR A 239 28.23 -13.75 12.66
CA THR A 239 29.53 -13.78 11.98
C THR A 239 29.44 -14.03 10.47
N THR A 240 28.37 -14.69 9.99
CA THR A 240 28.10 -14.94 8.57
C THR A 240 26.68 -14.51 8.26
N LYS A 241 26.51 -13.36 7.61
CA LYS A 241 25.19 -12.92 7.14
C LYS A 241 24.84 -13.70 5.87
N THR A 242 24.49 -14.96 6.05
CA THR A 242 23.92 -15.84 5.01
C THR A 242 22.45 -16.05 5.35
N ALA A 243 21.57 -15.80 4.39
CA ALA A 243 20.15 -15.85 4.64
C ALA A 243 19.70 -17.30 4.70
N ILE A 244 18.72 -17.58 5.54
CA ILE A 244 18.14 -18.93 5.68
C ILE A 244 16.85 -19.03 4.89
N ASP A 245 16.45 -20.26 4.57
CA ASP A 245 15.29 -20.62 3.74
C ASP A 245 14.16 -21.33 4.52
N ILE A 246 14.23 -21.30 5.85
CA ILE A 246 13.25 -21.99 6.69
C ILE A 246 11.88 -21.31 6.62
N LEU A 247 10.83 -22.12 6.67
CA LEU A 247 9.46 -21.69 6.89
C LEU A 247 8.99 -22.26 8.23
N ILE A 248 8.68 -21.40 9.19
CA ILE A 248 8.12 -21.79 10.48
C ILE A 248 6.70 -21.27 10.63
N GLU A 249 5.89 -22.00 11.39
CA GLU A 249 4.49 -21.73 11.62
C GLU A 249 4.18 -21.71 13.11
N TYR A 250 3.47 -20.69 13.56
CA TYR A 250 2.87 -20.64 14.88
C TYR A 250 1.35 -20.79 14.78
N ASN A 251 0.83 -21.84 15.42
CA ASN A 251 -0.60 -22.07 15.52
C ASN A 251 -1.09 -21.59 16.91
N PRO A 252 -1.93 -20.54 16.99
CA PRO A 252 -2.42 -20.02 18.26
C PRO A 252 -3.38 -20.98 18.98
N ALA A 253 -4.13 -21.82 18.25
CA ALA A 253 -5.07 -22.77 18.85
C ALA A 253 -4.33 -23.86 19.66
N THR A 254 -3.12 -24.23 19.25
CA THR A 254 -2.28 -25.20 19.97
C THR A 254 -1.14 -24.53 20.75
N SER A 255 -0.97 -23.21 20.60
CA SER A 255 0.17 -22.43 21.11
C SER A 255 1.53 -23.11 20.82
N ALA A 256 1.68 -23.62 19.60
CA ALA A 256 2.83 -24.43 19.22
C ALA A 256 3.47 -23.91 17.94
N TRP A 257 4.80 -23.99 17.93
CA TRP A 257 5.61 -23.77 16.74
C TRP A 257 5.92 -25.08 16.05
N LYS A 258 6.09 -25.02 14.72
CA LYS A 258 6.69 -26.10 13.94
C LYS A 258 7.40 -25.53 12.73
N GLN A 259 8.45 -26.20 12.29
CA GLN A 259 8.98 -26.01 10.94
C GLN A 259 8.05 -26.69 9.94
N VAL A 260 7.74 -26.00 8.85
CA VAL A 260 6.86 -26.52 7.78
C VAL A 260 7.73 -27.07 6.66
N ALA A 261 7.57 -28.35 6.35
CA ALA A 261 8.19 -28.95 5.19
C ALA A 261 7.57 -28.37 3.91
N THR A 262 8.42 -28.00 2.96
CA THR A 262 8.01 -27.49 1.64
C THR A 262 8.74 -28.23 0.53
N THR A 263 8.17 -28.21 -0.68
CA THR A 263 8.76 -28.85 -1.87
C THR A 263 8.77 -27.89 -3.06
N GLY A 264 9.24 -28.34 -4.23
CA GLY A 264 9.27 -27.53 -5.45
C GLY A 264 10.56 -26.71 -5.57
N THR A 265 10.44 -25.43 -5.92
CA THR A 265 11.57 -24.52 -6.12
C THR A 265 11.59 -23.39 -5.08
N PRO A 266 11.95 -23.68 -3.81
CA PRO A 266 12.03 -22.66 -2.76
C PRO A 266 13.17 -21.65 -3.02
N PRO A 267 13.10 -20.46 -2.40
CA PRO A 267 14.24 -19.55 -2.35
C PRO A 267 15.44 -20.21 -1.65
N LYS A 268 16.66 -19.92 -2.09
CA LYS A 268 17.91 -20.40 -1.45
C LYS A 268 18.32 -19.60 -0.20
N GLY A 269 17.33 -19.05 0.48
CA GLY A 269 17.47 -18.18 1.63
C GLY A 269 17.35 -16.70 1.27
N LEU A 270 16.54 -15.97 2.05
CA LEU A 270 16.26 -14.56 1.82
C LEU A 270 16.11 -13.82 3.14
N ALA A 271 16.65 -12.61 3.23
CA ALA A 271 16.48 -11.72 4.38
C ALA A 271 16.10 -10.30 3.94
N ALA A 272 15.33 -9.59 4.78
CA ALA A 272 14.68 -8.33 4.49
C ALA A 272 13.87 -8.35 3.18
N HIS A 273 13.31 -9.52 2.85
CA HIS A 273 12.43 -9.72 1.71
C HIS A 273 10.98 -9.39 2.08
N CYS A 274 10.12 -9.31 1.07
CA CYS A 274 8.69 -9.21 1.27
C CYS A 274 8.05 -10.61 1.31
N MET A 275 7.02 -10.79 2.16
CA MET A 275 6.07 -11.89 2.07
C MET A 275 4.65 -11.37 2.28
N VAL A 276 3.72 -11.66 1.35
CA VAL A 276 2.31 -11.25 1.45
C VAL A 276 1.37 -12.37 0.99
N PRO A 277 0.19 -12.52 1.62
CA PRO A 277 -0.83 -13.43 1.11
C PRO A 277 -1.43 -12.89 -0.18
N ALA A 278 -1.85 -13.79 -1.07
CA ALA A 278 -2.59 -13.51 -2.29
C ALA A 278 -3.78 -14.46 -2.44
N TYR A 279 -4.78 -14.06 -3.25
CA TYR A 279 -5.98 -14.85 -3.55
C TYR A 279 -6.64 -15.46 -2.29
N GLY A 280 -6.99 -14.60 -1.32
CA GLY A 280 -7.61 -15.03 -0.07
C GLY A 280 -6.73 -15.95 0.79
N GLY A 281 -5.40 -15.84 0.66
CA GLY A 281 -4.44 -16.65 1.42
C GLY A 281 -4.19 -18.05 0.85
N SER A 282 -4.68 -18.35 -0.36
CA SER A 282 -4.34 -19.61 -1.05
C SER A 282 -2.88 -19.64 -1.54
N LYS A 283 -2.25 -18.47 -1.69
CA LYS A 283 -0.85 -18.33 -2.06
C LYS A 283 -0.13 -17.35 -1.14
N MET A 284 1.16 -17.58 -0.92
CA MET A 284 2.07 -16.58 -0.35
C MET A 284 3.06 -16.15 -1.43
N ILE A 285 3.16 -14.85 -1.66
CA ILE A 285 4.10 -14.26 -2.61
C ILE A 285 5.32 -13.78 -1.83
N VAL A 286 6.51 -14.20 -2.26
CA VAL A 286 7.80 -13.81 -1.68
C VAL A 286 8.64 -13.13 -2.76
N PHE A 287 9.22 -11.97 -2.44
CA PHE A 287 9.98 -11.21 -3.42
C PHE A 287 11.18 -10.47 -2.81
N GLY A 288 12.27 -10.48 -3.57
CA GLY A 288 13.48 -9.70 -3.29
C GLY A 288 14.20 -10.12 -2.02
N GLY A 289 14.84 -9.17 -1.37
CA GLY A 289 15.69 -9.39 -0.20
C GLY A 289 17.15 -9.62 -0.55
N TRP A 290 17.91 -9.99 0.47
CA TRP A 290 19.31 -10.34 0.42
C TRP A 290 19.46 -11.85 0.55
N GLN A 291 20.23 -12.47 -0.34
CA GLN A 291 20.66 -13.86 -0.15
C GLN A 291 21.96 -13.91 0.67
N GLU A 292 22.89 -13.03 0.33
CA GLU A 292 24.14 -12.77 1.03
C GLU A 292 24.35 -11.25 1.17
N ILE A 293 25.41 -10.83 1.86
CA ILE A 293 25.84 -9.43 1.85
C ILE A 293 26.10 -9.01 0.40
N ASP A 294 25.58 -7.85 0.00
CA ASP A 294 25.70 -7.28 -1.34
C ASP A 294 25.02 -8.07 -2.48
N ASP A 295 24.32 -9.17 -2.17
CA ASP A 295 23.56 -9.97 -3.14
C ASP A 295 22.04 -9.73 -3.04
N LEU A 296 21.61 -8.57 -3.56
CA LEU A 296 20.20 -8.22 -3.72
C LEU A 296 19.53 -9.09 -4.79
N GLN A 297 18.43 -9.71 -4.41
CA GLN A 297 17.61 -10.56 -5.27
C GLN A 297 16.50 -9.76 -5.98
N SER A 298 16.18 -10.17 -7.20
CA SER A 298 15.03 -9.71 -7.99
C SER A 298 14.03 -10.83 -8.30
N THR A 299 14.20 -12.00 -7.69
CA THR A 299 13.36 -13.17 -7.94
C THR A 299 12.06 -13.09 -7.14
N ILE A 300 10.98 -13.57 -7.76
CA ILE A 300 9.68 -13.76 -7.15
C ILE A 300 9.38 -15.25 -7.00
N TYR A 301 8.89 -15.62 -5.83
CA TYR A 301 8.52 -16.98 -5.48
C TYR A 301 7.07 -17.01 -5.02
N ILE A 302 6.39 -18.10 -5.31
CA ILE A 302 4.98 -18.30 -5.00
C ILE A 302 4.86 -19.63 -4.26
N LEU A 303 4.44 -19.59 -3.00
CA LEU A 303 4.12 -20.77 -2.22
C LEU A 303 2.63 -21.06 -2.34
N ASP A 304 2.28 -22.22 -2.85
CA ASP A 304 0.93 -22.75 -2.79
C ASP A 304 0.64 -23.30 -1.39
N ILE A 305 -0.37 -22.77 -0.71
CA ILE A 305 -0.59 -23.04 0.73
C ILE A 305 -1.28 -24.38 0.98
N ASP A 306 -2.06 -24.88 0.01
CA ASP A 306 -2.71 -26.18 0.13
C ASP A 306 -1.70 -27.32 -0.01
N THR A 307 -0.76 -27.18 -0.93
CA THR A 307 0.24 -28.21 -1.25
C THR A 307 1.60 -27.98 -0.59
N MET A 308 1.83 -26.81 0.01
CA MET A 308 3.14 -26.37 0.51
C MET A 308 4.27 -26.49 -0.54
N THR A 309 3.93 -26.23 -1.80
CA THR A 309 4.85 -26.34 -2.93
C THR A 309 5.22 -24.95 -3.44
N TRP A 310 6.52 -24.69 -3.54
CA TRP A 310 7.05 -23.47 -4.12
C TRP A 310 7.15 -23.56 -5.64
N SER A 311 6.82 -22.46 -6.31
CA SER A 311 7.20 -22.20 -7.69
C SER A 311 7.96 -20.87 -7.79
N GLN A 312 8.89 -20.81 -8.73
CA GLN A 312 9.59 -19.58 -9.08
C GLN A 312 8.86 -18.90 -10.25
N GLY A 313 8.50 -17.63 -10.07
CA GLY A 313 7.96 -16.82 -11.16
C GLY A 313 9.07 -16.19 -12.00
N GLN A 314 8.67 -15.44 -13.03
CA GLN A 314 9.58 -14.64 -13.83
C GLN A 314 10.26 -13.58 -12.95
N SER A 315 11.58 -13.63 -12.82
CA SER A 315 12.33 -12.63 -12.05
C SER A 315 12.14 -11.23 -12.61
N ALA A 316 12.15 -10.22 -11.75
CA ALA A 316 12.22 -8.83 -12.19
C ALA A 316 13.58 -8.58 -12.85
N PRO A 317 13.69 -7.57 -13.73
CA PRO A 317 14.98 -7.11 -14.21
C PRO A 317 15.95 -6.88 -13.03
N PRO A 318 17.24 -7.26 -13.13
CA PRO A 318 18.19 -7.21 -12.00
C PRO A 318 18.34 -5.82 -11.37
N GLU A 319 18.12 -4.74 -12.13
CA GLU A 319 18.12 -3.37 -11.63
C GLU A 319 16.95 -3.04 -10.70
N GLN A 320 15.91 -3.90 -10.68
CA GLN A 320 14.75 -3.80 -9.78
C GLN A 320 14.92 -4.64 -8.51
N ALA A 321 16.05 -5.34 -8.35
CA ALA A 321 16.40 -6.06 -7.13
C ALA A 321 16.36 -5.13 -5.93
N ARG A 322 15.70 -5.56 -4.85
CA ARG A 322 15.45 -4.71 -3.68
C ARG A 322 15.24 -5.47 -2.39
N ALA A 323 15.53 -4.83 -1.27
CA ALA A 323 15.31 -5.33 0.10
C ALA A 323 14.72 -4.23 1.00
N SER A 324 14.17 -4.59 2.16
CA SER A 324 13.55 -3.63 3.12
C SER A 324 12.49 -2.73 2.47
N MET A 325 11.73 -3.31 1.55
CA MET A 325 10.72 -2.65 0.73
C MET A 325 9.34 -2.68 1.39
N VAL A 326 8.42 -1.91 0.83
CA VAL A 326 6.98 -2.05 1.06
C VAL A 326 6.42 -2.98 0.00
N CYS A 327 5.43 -3.80 0.35
CA CYS A 327 4.74 -4.63 -0.62
C CYS A 327 3.28 -4.94 -0.25
N THR A 328 2.52 -5.37 -1.24
CA THR A 328 1.13 -5.80 -1.10
C THR A 328 0.74 -6.72 -2.25
N SER A 329 -0.37 -7.43 -2.12
CA SER A 329 -1.01 -8.10 -3.25
C SER A 329 -2.52 -7.80 -3.28
N ILE A 330 -3.08 -7.67 -4.48
CA ILE A 330 -4.49 -7.39 -4.70
C ILE A 330 -4.94 -7.96 -6.05
N GLY A 331 -5.94 -8.83 -6.03
CA GLY A 331 -6.37 -9.58 -7.20
C GLY A 331 -5.18 -10.32 -7.83
N ASP A 332 -4.95 -10.10 -9.12
CA ASP A 332 -3.83 -10.70 -9.86
C ASP A 332 -2.50 -9.92 -9.69
N ASN A 333 -2.45 -8.86 -8.88
CA ASN A 333 -1.28 -7.97 -8.81
C ASN A 333 -0.50 -8.16 -7.51
N PHE A 334 0.80 -8.43 -7.62
CA PHE A 334 1.77 -8.17 -6.57
C PHE A 334 2.42 -6.81 -6.83
N LEU A 335 2.62 -6.01 -5.78
CA LEU A 335 3.25 -4.69 -5.87
C LEU A 335 4.36 -4.58 -4.83
N ALA A 336 5.49 -4.00 -5.24
CA ALA A 336 6.55 -3.57 -4.33
C ALA A 336 6.98 -2.13 -4.61
N TRP A 337 7.34 -1.39 -3.56
CA TRP A 337 7.80 0.00 -3.65
C TRP A 337 8.86 0.31 -2.59
N GLY A 338 9.73 1.29 -2.89
CA GLY A 338 10.83 1.65 -2.01
C GLY A 338 11.88 0.54 -1.88
N GLY A 339 12.58 0.56 -0.75
CA GLY A 339 13.61 -0.41 -0.40
C GLY A 339 15.02 0.01 -0.80
N ILE A 340 15.99 -0.76 -0.34
CA ILE A 340 17.40 -0.66 -0.74
C ILE A 340 17.50 -1.27 -2.14
N VAL A 341 18.02 -0.50 -3.10
CA VAL A 341 18.19 -0.89 -4.51
C VAL A 341 19.62 -0.65 -4.96
N LYS A 342 20.08 -1.35 -6.01
CA LYS A 342 21.41 -1.10 -6.60
C LYS A 342 21.51 0.29 -7.27
N SER A 343 20.42 0.78 -7.86
CA SER A 343 20.39 2.08 -8.56
C SER A 343 19.11 2.87 -8.25
N ARG A 344 19.28 4.04 -7.62
CA ARG A 344 18.18 4.91 -7.16
C ARG A 344 17.27 5.43 -8.27
N SER A 345 17.82 5.71 -9.45
CA SER A 345 17.04 6.21 -10.60
C SER A 345 15.97 5.21 -11.06
N LYS A 346 16.05 3.95 -10.61
CA LYS A 346 15.10 2.88 -10.90
C LYS A 346 14.12 2.57 -9.77
N GLY A 347 14.32 3.14 -8.57
CA GLY A 347 13.55 2.81 -7.36
C GLY A 347 12.29 3.65 -7.13
N GLY A 348 12.19 4.85 -7.72
CA GLY A 348 11.12 5.81 -7.41
C GLY A 348 9.70 5.37 -7.76
N ALA A 349 9.56 4.50 -8.76
CA ALA A 349 8.27 3.95 -9.18
C ALA A 349 8.00 2.59 -8.52
N PRO A 350 6.72 2.26 -8.22
CA PRO A 350 6.35 0.90 -7.83
C PRO A 350 6.63 -0.09 -8.97
N ILE A 351 6.96 -1.33 -8.62
CA ILE A 351 7.00 -2.44 -9.57
C ILE A 351 5.79 -3.33 -9.35
N ILE A 352 5.22 -3.82 -10.44
CA ILE A 352 4.00 -4.63 -10.43
C ILE A 352 4.28 -5.92 -11.18
N TYR A 353 3.90 -7.03 -10.56
CA TYR A 353 3.92 -8.34 -11.15
C TYR A 353 2.50 -8.87 -11.23
N ASN A 354 2.07 -9.24 -12.44
CA ASN A 354 0.83 -9.95 -12.64
C ASN A 354 1.06 -11.44 -12.34
N ILE A 355 0.46 -11.90 -11.25
CA ILE A 355 0.58 -13.24 -10.68
C ILE A 355 -0.01 -14.29 -11.64
N LYS A 356 -1.12 -13.95 -12.32
CA LYS A 356 -1.80 -14.85 -13.25
C LYS A 356 -1.01 -15.05 -14.54
N ASP A 357 -0.52 -13.97 -15.10
CA ASP A 357 0.22 -13.97 -16.37
C ASP A 357 1.70 -14.31 -16.19
N ASN A 358 2.18 -14.37 -14.94
CA ASN A 358 3.58 -14.60 -14.59
C ASN A 358 4.53 -13.58 -15.25
N GLN A 359 4.17 -12.30 -15.24
CA GLN A 359 4.93 -11.24 -15.91
C GLN A 359 4.95 -9.93 -15.12
N TRP A 360 6.06 -9.20 -15.22
CA TRP A 360 6.16 -7.83 -14.74
C TRP A 360 5.47 -6.87 -15.72
N THR A 361 4.75 -5.89 -15.17
CA THR A 361 4.00 -4.91 -15.95
C THR A 361 4.21 -3.51 -15.39
N THR A 362 4.09 -2.51 -16.26
CA THR A 362 4.05 -1.09 -15.87
C THR A 362 2.61 -0.59 -15.67
N GLN A 363 1.62 -1.44 -15.92
CA GLN A 363 0.21 -1.11 -15.80
C GLN A 363 -0.43 -1.94 -14.70
N TYR A 364 -0.92 -1.26 -13.68
CA TYR A 364 -1.84 -1.83 -12.71
C TYR A 364 -3.22 -2.02 -13.35
N SER A 365 -3.86 -3.14 -13.11
CA SER A 365 -5.26 -3.36 -13.48
C SER A 365 -5.96 -4.16 -12.39
N TYR A 366 -7.06 -3.62 -11.88
CA TYR A 366 -7.87 -4.32 -10.90
C TYR A 366 -8.79 -5.34 -11.63
N SER A 367 -8.54 -6.63 -11.44
CA SER A 367 -9.40 -7.71 -11.96
C SER A 367 -10.21 -8.29 -10.80
N THR A 368 -11.53 -8.11 -10.84
CA THR A 368 -12.47 -8.79 -9.94
C THR A 368 -12.78 -10.18 -10.47
N SER A 369 -11.79 -11.04 -10.70
CA SER A 369 -12.08 -12.47 -10.86
C SER A 369 -12.10 -13.11 -9.48
N SER A 370 -13.31 -13.23 -8.91
CA SER A 370 -13.56 -14.10 -7.76
C SER A 370 -13.22 -15.55 -8.13
N PRO A 371 -12.57 -16.33 -7.24
CA PRO A 371 -12.41 -17.76 -7.43
C PRO A 371 -13.71 -18.46 -7.02
N ASP A 372 -14.64 -18.57 -7.97
CA ASP A 372 -15.60 -19.70 -8.13
C ASP A 372 -16.79 -19.26 -8.99
N THR A 373 -16.84 -19.75 -10.23
CA THR A 373 -17.99 -20.47 -10.81
C THR A 373 -17.53 -21.05 -12.15
N SER A 374 -16.93 -22.24 -12.14
CA SER A 374 -16.79 -23.05 -13.34
C SER A 374 -18.08 -23.81 -13.60
N THR A 375 -19.09 -23.15 -14.17
CA THR A 375 -20.12 -23.89 -14.91
C THR A 375 -19.56 -24.31 -16.26
N SER A 376 -19.04 -25.54 -16.27
CA SER A 376 -18.94 -26.38 -17.44
C SER A 376 -20.31 -26.50 -18.12
N THR A 377 -20.43 -26.04 -19.36
CA THR A 377 -21.15 -26.80 -20.38
C THR A 377 -20.56 -26.46 -21.75
N ALA A 378 -19.95 -27.47 -22.37
CA ALA A 378 -19.48 -27.44 -23.74
C ALA A 378 -20.65 -27.50 -24.74
N ILE A 379 -20.43 -27.05 -25.98
CA ILE A 379 -20.62 -27.83 -27.22
C ILE A 379 -19.96 -27.09 -28.38
N SER A 380 -19.14 -27.81 -29.12
CA SER A 380 -18.57 -27.44 -30.42
C SER A 380 -19.50 -27.81 -31.57
N THR A 381 -19.55 -27.00 -32.62
CA THR A 381 -19.72 -27.41 -34.04
C THR A 381 -19.29 -26.23 -34.91
N SER A 382 -18.10 -26.27 -35.51
CA SER A 382 -17.76 -26.77 -36.86
C SER A 382 -17.72 -25.68 -37.93
N LYS A 383 -16.54 -25.54 -38.55
CA LYS A 383 -16.21 -24.69 -39.69
C LYS A 383 -17.16 -24.94 -40.88
N VAL A 384 -17.60 -23.87 -41.53
CA VAL A 384 -17.87 -23.86 -42.98
C VAL A 384 -17.35 -22.53 -43.54
N ASN A 385 -16.26 -22.60 -44.30
CA ASN A 385 -15.99 -21.63 -45.36
C ASN A 385 -16.85 -22.04 -46.54
N ASP A 386 -17.51 -21.10 -47.20
CA ASP A 386 -17.61 -21.07 -48.66
C ASP A 386 -18.19 -19.72 -49.13
N ALA A 387 -17.39 -19.01 -49.90
CA ALA A 387 -17.82 -17.93 -50.75
C ALA A 387 -18.18 -18.50 -52.13
N VAL A 388 -19.10 -17.81 -52.82
CA VAL A 388 -19.47 -17.93 -54.24
C VAL A 388 -20.48 -19.03 -54.56
N ILE A 389 -21.69 -18.61 -54.98
CA ILE A 389 -22.33 -18.88 -56.29
C ILE A 389 -23.72 -18.17 -56.30
N ASN A 390 -23.79 -17.05 -57.03
CA ASN A 390 -24.75 -16.68 -58.10
C ASN A 390 -26.27 -17.04 -57.92
N ARG A 391 -27.28 -16.21 -58.29
CA ARG A 391 -27.37 -15.15 -59.31
C ARG A 391 -28.83 -14.61 -59.37
N VAL A 392 -28.97 -13.39 -59.91
CA VAL A 392 -30.11 -12.86 -60.73
C VAL A 392 -31.37 -12.38 -60.00
N VAL A 393 -31.52 -11.05 -59.87
CA VAL A 393 -32.39 -10.15 -60.68
C VAL A 393 -31.71 -8.76 -60.58
N GLY A 394 -31.07 -8.16 -61.60
CA GLY A 394 -31.61 -7.80 -62.91
C GLY A 394 -32.29 -6.41 -62.83
N ALA A 395 -31.53 -5.34 -62.56
CA ALA A 395 -31.30 -4.20 -63.48
C ALA A 395 -32.48 -3.20 -63.63
N VAL A 396 -32.16 -1.94 -63.99
CA VAL A 396 -33.07 -0.82 -64.39
C VAL A 396 -33.57 -0.04 -63.14
N VAL A 397 -33.23 1.23 -62.82
CA VAL A 397 -33.06 2.51 -63.56
C VAL A 397 -32.23 3.47 -62.66
N ILE A 398 -30.97 3.79 -62.95
CA ILE A 398 -30.45 5.06 -63.52
C ILE A 398 -31.28 6.34 -63.25
N VAL A 399 -30.77 7.18 -62.34
CA VAL A 399 -30.57 8.67 -62.45
C VAL A 399 -31.81 9.58 -62.69
N ILE A 400 -31.73 10.81 -62.16
CA ILE A 400 -32.62 11.98 -62.32
C ILE A 400 -33.82 11.92 -61.35
N VAL A 401 -33.98 12.79 -60.35
CA VAL A 401 -34.14 14.25 -60.43
C VAL A 401 -33.61 14.92 -59.16
N ALA A 402 -32.68 15.85 -59.35
CA ALA A 402 -32.47 16.96 -58.44
C ALA A 402 -33.40 18.12 -58.87
N VAL A 403 -33.88 18.87 -57.88
CA VAL A 403 -34.38 20.26 -57.97
C VAL A 403 -35.76 20.50 -58.62
N PHE A 404 -36.73 20.75 -57.75
CA PHE A 404 -37.92 21.61 -57.88
C PHE A 404 -38.38 21.83 -56.42
N PHE A 405 -38.52 22.99 -55.78
CA PHE A 405 -38.36 24.44 -55.98
C PHE A 405 -38.05 24.97 -54.54
N VAL A 406 -37.16 25.93 -54.28
CA VAL A 406 -37.24 27.40 -54.45
C VAL A 406 -35.85 27.96 -54.18
#